data_AF-A0A0J5IMG6-F1
#
_entry.id   AF-A0A0J5IMG6-F1
#
_cell.length_a   1.000
_cell.length_b   1.000
_cell.length_c   1.000
_cell.angle_alpha   90.00
_cell.angle_beta   90.00
_cell.angle_gamma   90.00
#
_symmetry.space_group_name_H-M   'P 1'
#
loop_
_entity.id
_entity.type
_entity.pdbx_description
1 polymer ?
#
loop_
_entity_poly.entity_id
_entity_poly.type
_entity_poly.pdbx_seq_one_letter_code
_entity_poly.pdbx_strand_id
1 'polypeptide(L)'
;MKKYEPEIIANSNNGKIIELRINGAPLCCLNTKSAISADYLFFLKAVLEALSVDSTSLEHEANLAGKTITHKHKAFAAIKDPTNL
;
A
#
# COMPACT_ATOMS: atom_id res chain seq x y z
N MET A 1 28.56 -34.81 3.11
CA MET A 1 27.52 -33.75 3.13
C MET A 1 27.16 -33.42 1.69
N LYS A 2 25.89 -33.56 1.28
CA LYS A 2 25.44 -33.13 -0.05
C LYS A 2 25.46 -31.60 -0.07
N LYS A 3 26.21 -31.02 -1.02
CA LYS A 3 26.16 -29.58 -1.28
C LYS A 3 24.81 -29.30 -1.93
N TYR A 4 23.94 -28.57 -1.22
CA TYR A 4 22.75 -27.99 -1.83
C TYR A 4 23.19 -26.69 -2.48
N GLU A 5 23.29 -26.69 -3.81
CA GLU A 5 23.33 -25.44 -4.54
C GLU A 5 21.94 -24.80 -4.50
N PRO A 6 21.83 -23.48 -4.28
CA PRO A 6 20.54 -22.82 -4.27
C PRO A 6 19.89 -22.97 -5.65
N GLU A 7 18.67 -23.50 -5.69
CA GLU A 7 17.83 -23.50 -6.89
C GLU A 7 17.59 -22.04 -7.31
N ILE A 8 18.18 -21.65 -8.43
CA ILE A 8 17.83 -20.38 -9.09
C ILE A 8 16.49 -20.64 -9.79
N ILE A 9 15.40 -20.29 -9.12
CA ILE A 9 14.08 -20.28 -9.73
C ILE A 9 14.05 -19.13 -10.75
N ALA A 10 14.36 -19.45 -12.00
CA ALA A 10 14.20 -18.54 -13.12
C ALA A 10 12.69 -18.36 -13.38
N ASN A 11 12.06 -17.41 -12.70
CA ASN A 11 10.71 -16.99 -13.05
C ASN A 11 10.75 -16.36 -14.45
N SER A 12 10.31 -17.13 -15.45
CA SER A 12 10.32 -16.78 -16.87
C SER A 12 9.04 -16.11 -17.34
N ASN A 13 8.27 -15.47 -16.44
CA ASN A 13 7.01 -14.82 -16.79
C ASN A 13 6.78 -13.54 -15.96
N ASN A 14 7.72 -12.60 -16.03
CA ASN A 14 7.80 -11.46 -15.11
C ASN A 14 6.95 -10.26 -15.55
N GLY A 15 5.62 -10.40 -15.52
CA GLY A 15 4.85 -9.22 -15.13
C GLY A 15 5.41 -8.75 -13.78
N LYS A 16 5.77 -7.47 -13.62
CA LYS A 16 6.28 -7.01 -12.32
C LYS A 16 5.10 -7.13 -11.35
N ILE A 17 5.16 -8.08 -10.41
CA ILE A 17 4.13 -8.18 -9.38
C ILE A 17 4.58 -7.30 -8.23
N ILE A 18 3.71 -6.39 -7.79
CA ILE A 18 3.88 -5.67 -6.54
C ILE A 18 3.07 -6.44 -5.50
N GLU A 19 3.72 -6.96 -4.46
CA GLU A 19 3.06 -7.67 -3.36
C GLU A 19 3.34 -6.95 -2.04
N LEU A 20 2.29 -6.62 -1.28
CA LEU A 20 2.42 -6.19 0.10
C LEU A 20 2.20 -7.41 1.00
N ARG A 21 3.17 -7.67 1.90
CA ARG A 21 3.07 -8.70 2.93
C ARG A 21 3.17 -8.07 4.31
N ILE A 22 2.37 -8.57 5.25
CA ILE A 22 2.45 -8.20 6.67
C ILE A 22 2.90 -9.45 7.43
N ASN A 23 4.03 -9.36 8.14
CA ASN A 23 4.63 -10.50 8.86
C ASN A 23 4.79 -11.77 8.01
N GLY A 24 5.10 -11.60 6.71
CA GLY A 24 5.27 -12.71 5.77
C GLY A 24 3.96 -13.27 5.19
N ALA A 25 2.79 -12.83 5.63
CA ALA A 25 1.50 -13.17 5.01
C ALA A 25 1.15 -12.18 3.89
N PRO A 26 0.74 -12.63 2.69
CA PRO A 26 0.35 -11.73 1.60
C PRO A 26 -0.96 -11.03 1.92
N LEU A 27 -0.97 -9.71 1.78
CA LEU A 27 -2.11 -8.86 2.04
C LEU A 27 -2.80 -8.42 0.74
N CYS A 28 -2.02 -7.97 -0.24
CA CYS A 28 -2.52 -7.66 -1.58
C CYS A 28 -1.40 -7.77 -2.63
N CYS A 29 -1.77 -8.05 -3.87
CA CYS A 29 -0.85 -8.11 -5.00
C CYS A 29 -1.43 -7.39 -6.23
N LEU A 30 -0.55 -6.78 -7.01
CA LEU A 30 -0.87 -6.13 -8.28
C LEU A 30 0.02 -6.70 -9.38
N ASN A 31 -0.60 -7.30 -10.39
CA ASN A 31 0.11 -7.72 -11.59
C ASN A 31 0.22 -6.55 -12.57
N THR A 32 1.40 -5.94 -12.70
CA THR A 32 1.55 -4.74 -13.52
C THR A 32 1.51 -5.00 -15.03
N LYS A 33 1.53 -6.27 -15.48
CA LYS A 33 1.55 -6.58 -16.92
C LYS A 33 0.25 -6.20 -17.62
N SER A 34 -0.87 -6.31 -16.91
CA SER A 34 -2.21 -6.02 -17.41
C SER A 34 -2.92 -4.93 -16.61
N ALA A 35 -2.25 -4.36 -15.61
CA ALA A 35 -2.85 -3.36 -14.74
C ALA A 35 -3.13 -2.07 -15.51
N ILE A 36 -4.37 -1.61 -15.42
CA ILE A 36 -4.78 -0.26 -15.83
C ILE A 36 -4.79 0.67 -14.63
N SER A 37 -4.93 1.98 -14.85
CA SER A 37 -4.91 3.00 -13.77
C SER A 37 -5.86 2.68 -12.61
N ALA A 38 -7.03 2.10 -12.90
CA ALA A 38 -7.98 1.68 -11.88
C ALA A 38 -7.41 0.62 -10.93
N ASP A 39 -6.64 -0.34 -11.44
CA ASP A 39 -6.05 -1.42 -10.63
C ASP A 39 -5.00 -0.86 -9.66
N TYR A 40 -4.21 0.13 -10.09
CA TYR A 40 -3.27 0.83 -9.21
C TYR A 40 -4.01 1.57 -8.08
N LEU A 41 -5.11 2.25 -8.40
CA LEU A 41 -5.91 2.96 -7.39
C LEU A 41 -6.54 1.99 -6.39
N PHE A 42 -7.09 0.87 -6.86
CA PHE A 42 -7.64 -0.17 -5.99
C PHE A 42 -6.58 -0.82 -5.12
N PHE A 43 -5.39 -1.10 -5.68
CA PHE A 43 -4.26 -1.60 -4.91
C PHE A 43 -3.87 -0.63 -3.79
N LEU A 44 -3.68 0.66 -4.10
CA LEU A 44 -3.33 1.67 -3.10
C LEU A 44 -4.41 1.83 -2.02
N LYS A 45 -5.69 1.75 -2.41
CA LYS A 45 -6.81 1.78 -1.46
C LYS A 45 -6.75 0.58 -0.51
N ALA A 46 -6.56 -0.63 -1.02
CA ALA A 46 -6.47 -1.84 -0.20
C ALA A 46 -5.27 -1.80 0.76
N VAL A 47 -4.12 -1.30 0.30
CA VAL A 47 -2.95 -1.07 1.15
C VAL A 47 -3.28 -0.12 2.29
N LEU A 48 -3.89 1.03 1.99
CA LEU A 48 -4.24 2.02 3.00
C LEU A 48 -5.25 1.46 4.02
N GLU A 49 -6.30 0.78 3.56
CA GLU A 49 -7.31 0.16 4.43
C GLU A 49 -6.68 -0.86 5.38
N ALA A 50 -5.78 -1.70 4.87
CA ALA A 50 -5.13 -2.72 5.66
C ALA A 50 -4.15 -2.17 6.71
N LEU A 51 -3.38 -1.13 6.36
CA LEU A 51 -2.53 -0.44 7.33
C LEU A 51 -3.39 0.26 8.40
N SER A 52 -4.54 0.80 8.02
CA SER A 52 -5.43 1.55 8.91
C SER A 52 -6.29 0.67 9.85
N VAL A 53 -6.14 -0.66 9.81
CA VAL A 53 -6.87 -1.58 10.70
C VAL A 53 -6.62 -1.25 12.17
N ASP A 54 -5.37 -0.92 12.53
CA ASP A 54 -5.02 -0.42 13.87
C ASP A 54 -4.67 1.07 13.82
N SER A 55 -5.65 1.88 13.42
CA SER A 55 -5.54 3.35 13.39
C SER A 55 -5.10 3.95 14.72
N THR A 56 -5.40 3.31 15.86
CA THR A 56 -5.00 3.77 17.20
C THR A 56 -3.49 3.69 17.37
N SER A 57 -2.88 2.55 17.05
CA SER A 57 -1.42 2.39 17.14
C SER A 57 -0.68 3.29 16.16
N LEU A 58 -1.22 3.46 14.94
CA LEU A 58 -0.66 4.38 13.95
C LEU A 58 -0.69 5.84 14.42
N GLU A 59 -1.81 6.28 15.00
CA GLU A 59 -1.93 7.63 15.56
C GLU A 59 -0.98 7.82 16.75
N HIS A 60 -0.83 6.80 17.61
CA HIS A 60 0.13 6.83 18.71
C HIS A 60 1.58 6.97 18.21
N GLU A 61 2.00 6.18 17.21
CA GLU A 61 3.32 6.30 16.59
C GLU A 61 3.54 7.70 15.99
N ALA A 62 2.56 8.22 15.26
CA ALA A 62 2.65 9.55 14.67
C ALA A 62 2.81 10.65 15.73
N ASN A 63 2.05 10.57 16.83
CA ASN A 63 2.13 11.52 17.94
C ASN A 63 3.50 11.48 18.62
N LEU A 64 4.11 10.30 18.78
CA LEU A 64 5.49 10.18 19.27
C LEU A 64 6.51 10.88 18.37
N ALA A 65 6.23 10.96 17.06
CA ALA A 65 7.03 11.70 16.09
C ALA A 65 6.62 13.18 15.94
N GLY A 66 5.72 13.70 16.80
CA GLY A 66 5.22 15.08 16.74
C GLY A 66 4.29 15.36 15.54
N LYS A 67 3.69 14.32 14.97
CA LYS A 67 2.73 14.39 13.85
C LYS A 67 1.34 13.92 14.29
N THR A 68 0.33 14.20 13.49
CA THR A 68 -1.04 13.73 13.70
C THR A 68 -1.55 13.18 12.36
N ILE A 69 -2.08 11.96 12.34
CA ILE A 69 -2.67 11.37 11.13
C ILE A 69 -4.14 11.78 11.04
N THR A 70 -4.82 11.78 12.18
CA THR A 70 -6.25 12.05 12.28
C THR A 70 -6.52 13.52 12.56
N HIS A 71 -6.82 14.29 11.53
CA HIS A 71 -7.33 15.63 11.72
C HIS A 71 -8.85 15.60 11.98
N LYS A 72 -9.29 15.92 13.21
CA LYS A 72 -10.73 16.05 13.57
C LYS A 72 -11.50 17.06 12.69
N HIS A 73 -10.79 17.94 12.01
CA HIS A 73 -11.34 18.92 11.08
C HIS A 73 -10.69 18.69 9.71
N LYS A 74 -11.47 18.61 8.63
CA LYS A 74 -10.93 18.61 7.27
C LYS A 74 -10.17 19.92 7.08
N ALA A 75 -8.84 19.88 7.06
CA ALA A 75 -7.99 21.06 6.85
C ALA A 75 -8.19 21.68 5.45
N PHE A 76 -8.83 20.95 4.53
CA PHE A 76 -9.15 21.41 3.19
C PHE A 76 -10.60 21.04 2.85
N ALA A 77 -11.44 22.05 2.60
CA ALA A 77 -12.64 21.84 1.81
C ALA A 77 -12.18 21.66 0.37
N ALA A 78 -12.48 20.50 -0.24
CA ALA A 78 -12.29 20.36 -1.68
C ALA A 78 -13.15 21.41 -2.37
N ILE A 79 -12.53 22.29 -3.17
CA ILE A 79 -13.28 23.20 -4.03
C ILE A 79 -14.07 22.31 -4.98
N LYS A 80 -15.40 22.31 -4.85
CA LYS A 80 -16.29 21.47 -5.66
C LYS A 80 -16.24 21.82 -7.15
N ASP A 81 -15.80 23.03 -7.48
CA ASP A 81 -15.63 23.52 -8.85
C ASP A 81 -14.53 24.60 -8.90
N PRO A 82 -13.29 24.26 -9.32
CA PRO A 82 -12.18 25.22 -9.39
C PRO A 82 -12.31 26.23 -10.54
N THR A 83 -13.33 26.11 -11.40
CA THR A 83 -13.54 26.94 -12.58
C THR A 83 -14.46 28.14 -12.36
N ASN A 84 -15.04 28.30 -11.16
CA ASN A 84 -15.94 29.41 -10.79
C ASN A 84 -15.30 30.40 -9.79
N LEU A 85 -13.98 30.62 -9.87
CA LEU A 85 -13.24 31.63 -9.10
C LEU A 85 -13.05 32.93 -9.90
#